data_AF-A0A2I0NVY0-F1
#
_entry.id   AF-A0A2I0NVY0-F1
#
_cell.length_a   1.000
_cell.length_b   1.000
_cell.length_c   1.000
_cell.angle_alpha   90.00
_cell.angle_beta   90.00
_cell.angle_gamma   90.00
#
_symmetry.space_group_name_H-M   'P 1'
#
loop_
_entity.id
_entity.type
_entity.pdbx_description
1 polymer ?
#
loop_
_entity_poly.entity_id
_entity_poly.type
_entity_poly.pdbx_seq_one_letter_code
_entity_poly.pdbx_strand_id
1 'polypeptide(L)'
;MKFTKKSDGAVTASSGTARLSFLKEQSIKTVFFFTALFAVIVVTFILLFLLQDGYPIFSEVGILTFLLGLNWAPTAVIPLYGILPLIVGTLLVTLGAMVFAV
;
A
#
# COMPACT_ATOMS: atom_id res chain seq x y z
N MET A 1 -61.47 12.42 -37.43
CA MET A 1 -60.57 13.46 -36.89
C MET A 1 -59.34 12.74 -36.32
N LYS A 2 -58.16 12.98 -36.87
CA LYS A 2 -56.90 12.25 -36.61
C LYS A 2 -56.23 12.75 -35.31
N PHE A 3 -55.90 11.84 -34.39
CA PHE A 3 -54.88 12.02 -33.35
C PHE A 3 -53.96 10.80 -33.41
N THR A 4 -53.10 10.67 -34.43
CA THR A 4 -51.66 11.03 -34.39
C THR A 4 -50.93 10.62 -33.11
N LYS A 5 -50.62 9.33 -33.00
CA LYS A 5 -49.25 8.80 -32.92
C LYS A 5 -48.20 9.78 -32.34
N LYS A 6 -47.99 9.79 -31.02
CA LYS A 6 -46.80 10.41 -30.41
C LYS A 6 -46.50 9.88 -29.01
N SER A 7 -45.90 8.70 -28.92
CA SER A 7 -45.10 8.30 -27.74
C SER A 7 -44.05 7.22 -28.02
N ASP A 8 -43.93 6.71 -29.25
CA ASP A 8 -42.90 5.71 -29.60
C ASP A 8 -41.49 6.31 -29.80
N GLY A 9 -41.31 7.60 -29.51
CA GLY A 9 -40.07 8.35 -29.74
C GLY A 9 -39.18 8.54 -28.51
N ALA A 10 -39.58 8.09 -27.32
CA ALA A 10 -38.76 8.19 -26.10
C ALA A 10 -37.92 6.93 -25.81
N VAL A 11 -38.24 5.81 -26.45
CA VAL A 11 -37.62 4.49 -26.18
C VAL A 11 -36.41 4.21 -27.09
N THR A 12 -36.12 5.06 -28.07
CA THR A 12 -35.08 4.80 -29.10
C THR A 12 -33.77 5.57 -28.90
N ALA A 13 -33.64 6.47 -27.92
CA ALA A 13 -32.45 7.31 -27.74
C ALA A 13 -31.51 6.89 -26.58
N SER A 14 -31.90 5.95 -25.72
CA SER A 14 -31.16 5.59 -24.49
C SER A 14 -30.33 4.29 -24.58
N SER A 15 -30.55 3.46 -25.60
CA SER A 15 -29.92 2.14 -25.72
C SER A 15 -28.44 2.16 -26.14
N GLY A 16 -27.97 3.24 -26.79
CA GLY A 16 -26.58 3.38 -27.24
C GLY A 16 -25.59 3.75 -26.14
N THR A 17 -25.99 4.62 -25.21
CA THR A 17 -25.11 5.14 -24.14
C THR A 17 -25.05 4.20 -22.93
N ALA A 18 -26.12 3.47 -22.64
CA ALA A 18 -26.17 2.52 -21.52
C ALA A 18 -25.20 1.33 -21.69
N ARG A 19 -25.03 0.80 -22.91
CA ARG A 19 -24.09 -0.32 -23.15
C ARG A 19 -22.63 0.09 -22.99
N LEU A 20 -22.28 1.32 -23.38
CA LEU A 20 -20.93 1.88 -23.17
C LEU A 20 -20.61 2.04 -21.68
N SER A 21 -21.58 2.46 -20.86
CA SER A 21 -21.36 2.57 -19.41
C SER A 21 -21.17 1.21 -18.72
N PHE A 22 -21.91 0.17 -19.12
CA PHE A 22 -21.74 -1.17 -18.56
C PHE A 22 -20.38 -1.79 -18.95
N LEU A 23 -19.91 -1.61 -20.18
CA LEU A 23 -18.57 -2.05 -20.60
C LEU A 23 -17.46 -1.29 -19.86
N LYS A 24 -17.62 0.02 -19.66
CA LYS A 24 -16.67 0.83 -18.89
C LYS A 24 -16.61 0.40 -17.42
N GLU A 25 -17.77 0.15 -16.82
CA GLU A 25 -17.88 -0.28 -15.42
C GLU A 25 -17.23 -1.66 -15.21
N GLN A 26 -17.46 -2.60 -16.13
CA GLN A 26 -16.86 -3.94 -16.07
C GLN A 26 -15.34 -3.88 -16.23
N SER A 27 -14.82 -3.04 -17.13
CA SER A 27 -13.38 -2.83 -17.30
C SER A 27 -12.73 -2.24 -16.06
N ILE A 28 -13.35 -1.22 -15.43
CA ILE A 28 -12.83 -0.62 -14.21
C ILE A 28 -12.78 -1.64 -13.07
N LYS A 29 -13.86 -2.41 -12.85
CA LYS A 29 -13.90 -3.46 -11.82
C LYS A 29 -12.80 -4.50 -12.02
N THR A 30 -12.61 -4.92 -13.26
CA THR A 30 -11.59 -5.92 -13.62
C THR A 30 -10.18 -5.39 -13.35
N VAL A 31 -9.86 -4.19 -13.81
CA VAL A 31 -8.54 -3.57 -13.59
C VAL A 31 -8.30 -3.36 -12.10
N PHE A 32 -9.28 -2.84 -11.36
CA PHE A 32 -9.12 -2.61 -9.92
C PHE A 32 -8.90 -3.92 -9.16
N PHE A 33 -9.60 -4.98 -9.52
CA PHE A 33 -9.41 -6.31 -8.95
C PHE A 33 -7.99 -6.85 -9.22
N PHE A 34 -7.51 -6.77 -10.45
CA PHE A 34 -6.14 -7.18 -10.79
C PHE A 34 -5.09 -6.33 -10.08
N THR A 35 -5.30 -5.02 -9.97
CA THR A 35 -4.36 -4.14 -9.25
C THR A 35 -4.29 -4.48 -7.76
N ALA A 36 -5.44 -4.77 -7.14
CA ALA A 36 -5.49 -5.16 -5.74
C ALA A 36 -4.80 -6.52 -5.52
N LEU A 37 -5.09 -7.51 -6.38
CA LEU A 37 -4.45 -8.82 -6.34
C LEU A 37 -2.93 -8.69 -6.53
N PHE A 38 -2.49 -7.90 -7.51
CA PHE A 38 -1.08 -7.63 -7.77
C PHE A 38 -0.40 -6.96 -6.58
N ALA A 39 -1.05 -5.96 -5.96
CA ALA A 39 -0.53 -5.31 -4.75
C ALA A 39 -0.32 -6.32 -3.61
N VAL A 40 -1.28 -7.22 -3.37
CA VAL A 40 -1.14 -8.27 -2.34
C VAL A 40 0.02 -9.22 -2.67
N ILE A 41 0.17 -9.64 -3.93
CA ILE A 41 1.27 -10.49 -4.38
C ILE A 41 2.62 -9.78 -4.13
N VAL A 42 2.74 -8.52 -4.53
CA VAL A 42 3.97 -7.73 -4.34
C VAL A 42 4.30 -7.55 -2.87
N VAL A 43 3.33 -7.19 -2.04
CA VAL A 43 3.53 -7.07 -0.58
C VAL A 43 3.99 -8.40 0.01
N THR A 44 3.35 -9.51 -0.36
CA THR A 44 3.74 -10.85 0.08
C THR A 44 5.18 -11.15 -0.32
N PHE A 45 5.56 -10.82 -1.55
CA PHE A 45 6.92 -11.03 -2.06
C PHE A 45 7.96 -10.21 -1.30
N ILE A 46 7.67 -8.94 -1.02
CA ILE A 46 8.53 -8.07 -0.21
C ILE A 46 8.67 -8.59 1.22
N LEU A 47 7.59 -9.10 1.83
CA LEU A 47 7.66 -9.70 3.16
C LEU A 47 8.54 -10.95 3.19
N LEU A 48 8.41 -11.83 2.19
CA LEU A 48 9.26 -13.02 2.08
C LEU A 48 10.74 -12.63 1.91
N PHE A 49 11.02 -11.64 1.05
CA PHE A 49 12.36 -11.12 0.84
C PHE A 49 12.96 -10.52 2.12
N LEU A 50 12.20 -9.69 2.83
CA LEU A 50 12.61 -9.11 4.12
C LEU A 50 12.86 -10.17 5.18
N LEU A 51 12.04 -11.22 5.25
CA LEU A 51 12.23 -12.30 6.21
C LEU A 51 13.48 -13.13 5.86
N GLN A 52 13.69 -13.44 4.58
CA GLN A 52 14.86 -14.19 4.13
C GLN A 52 16.16 -13.43 4.40
N ASP A 53 16.21 -12.14 4.12
CA ASP A 53 17.41 -11.32 4.32
C ASP A 53 17.57 -10.84 5.78
N GLY A 54 16.45 -10.66 6.49
CA GLY A 54 16.43 -10.18 7.87
C GLY A 54 16.63 -11.27 8.92
N TYR A 55 16.21 -12.51 8.65
CA TYR A 55 16.40 -13.64 9.56
C TYR A 55 17.86 -13.90 9.99
N PRO A 56 18.86 -13.93 9.08
CA PRO A 56 20.26 -14.21 9.46
C PRO A 56 20.85 -13.18 10.42
N ILE A 57 20.35 -11.94 10.42
CA ILE A 57 20.79 -10.87 11.32
C ILE A 57 20.56 -11.26 12.79
N PHE A 58 19.44 -11.92 13.09
CA PHE A 58 19.15 -12.37 14.45
C PHE A 58 20.06 -13.50 14.92
N SER A 59 20.56 -14.33 13.99
CA SER A 59 21.53 -15.38 14.32
C SER A 59 22.96 -14.86 14.52
N GLU A 60 23.39 -13.86 13.75
CA GLU A 60 24.75 -13.31 13.84
C GLU A 60 24.91 -12.32 14.99
N VAL A 61 23.94 -11.42 15.16
CA VAL A 61 24.04 -10.35 16.15
C VAL A 61 23.43 -10.78 17.49
N GLY A 62 22.33 -11.53 17.46
CA GLY A 62 21.51 -11.87 18.63
C GLY A 62 20.38 -10.87 18.88
N ILE A 63 19.24 -11.35 19.40
CA ILE A 63 18.03 -10.53 19.60
C ILE A 63 18.26 -9.42 20.64
N LEU A 64 18.99 -9.71 21.72
CA LEU A 64 19.21 -8.74 22.81
C LEU A 64 20.09 -7.57 22.38
N THR A 65 21.16 -7.84 21.66
CA THR A 65 22.10 -6.86 21.07
C THR A 65 21.46 -6.09 19.91
N PHE A 66 20.55 -6.71 19.15
CA PHE A 66 19.70 -5.99 18.19
C PHE A 66 18.79 -4.99 18.90
N LEU A 67 18.08 -5.41 19.97
CA LEU A 67 17.11 -4.57 20.69
C LEU A 67 17.76 -3.48 21.58
N LEU A 68 18.84 -3.82 22.29
CA LEU A 68 19.53 -2.93 23.25
C LEU A 68 20.78 -2.28 22.66
N GLY A 69 21.13 -2.59 21.41
CA GLY A 69 22.30 -2.02 20.74
C GLY A 69 22.17 -0.51 20.56
N LEU A 70 23.21 0.22 20.94
CA LEU A 70 23.25 1.69 20.88
C LEU A 70 23.66 2.24 19.51
N ASN A 71 24.20 1.39 18.63
CA ASN A 71 24.77 1.80 17.35
C ASN A 71 24.02 1.16 16.18
N TRP A 72 23.58 1.98 15.23
CA TRP A 72 22.99 1.57 13.96
C TRP A 72 23.98 1.88 12.83
N ALA A 73 24.66 0.87 12.31
CA ALA A 73 25.65 1.00 11.24
C ALA A 73 25.74 -0.29 10.39
N PRO A 74 24.73 -0.55 9.52
CA PRO A 74 24.71 -1.75 8.68
C PRO A 74 25.78 -1.75 7.58
N THR A 75 26.35 -0.59 7.23
CA THR A 75 27.35 -0.42 6.16
C THR A 75 28.80 -0.34 6.68
N ALA A 76 29.02 -0.48 7.98
CA ALA A 76 30.35 -0.43 8.58
C ALA A 76 31.16 -1.71 8.28
N VAL A 77 32.49 -1.65 8.47
CA VAL A 77 33.40 -2.80 8.30
C VAL A 77 32.98 -4.00 9.17
N ILE A 78 32.44 -3.72 10.36
CA ILE A 78 31.75 -4.67 11.20
C ILE A 78 30.30 -4.19 11.27
N PRO A 79 29.32 -4.90 10.72
CA PRO A 79 27.94 -4.42 10.65
C PRO A 79 27.30 -4.42 12.06
N LEU A 80 26.67 -3.30 12.42
CA LEU A 80 25.95 -3.14 13.69
C LEU A 80 24.48 -2.83 13.44
N TYR A 81 23.59 -3.59 14.10
CA TYR A 81 22.14 -3.51 13.89
C TYR A 81 21.37 -3.12 15.16
N GLY A 82 21.86 -2.17 15.95
CA GLY A 82 21.14 -1.69 17.15
C GLY A 82 19.93 -0.83 16.81
N ILE A 83 18.71 -1.29 17.10
CA ILE A 83 17.44 -0.61 16.78
C ILE A 83 17.06 0.50 17.78
N LEU A 84 17.60 0.45 19.01
CA LEU A 84 17.31 1.41 20.09
C LEU A 84 17.46 2.88 19.69
N PRO A 85 18.57 3.34 19.05
CA PRO A 85 18.72 4.73 18.65
C PRO A 85 17.64 5.19 17.65
N LEU A 86 17.12 4.29 16.81
CA LEU A 86 16.03 4.61 15.87
C LEU A 86 14.70 4.81 16.61
N ILE A 87 14.40 3.96 17.60
CA ILE A 87 13.21 4.09 18.44
C ILE A 87 13.27 5.39 19.25
N VAL A 88 14.38 5.64 19.94
CA VAL A 88 14.55 6.86 20.75
C VAL A 88 14.54 8.10 19.86
N GLY A 89 15.17 8.05 18.68
CA GLY A 89 15.18 9.17 17.73
C GLY A 89 13.78 9.53 17.24
N THR A 90 12.96 8.55 16.85
CA THR A 90 11.58 8.80 16.40
C THR A 90 10.70 9.34 17.52
N LEU A 91 10.83 8.82 18.75
CA LEU A 91 10.13 9.34 19.92
C LEU A 91 10.55 10.78 20.23
N LEU A 92 11.84 11.08 20.23
CA LEU A 92 12.37 12.40 20.52
C LEU A 92 11.91 13.44 19.49
N VAL A 93 11.90 13.09 18.20
CA VAL A 93 11.38 13.95 17.13
C VAL A 93 9.88 14.17 17.30
N THR A 94 9.11 13.13 17.62
CA THR A 94 7.65 13.23 17.81
C THR A 94 7.30 14.11 19.01
N LEU A 95 7.96 13.90 20.15
CA LEU A 95 7.77 14.70 21.36
C LEU A 95 8.26 16.14 21.15
N GLY A 96 9.42 16.30 20.51
CA GLY A 96 9.95 17.61 20.16
C GLY A 96 8.99 18.39 19.26
N ALA A 97 8.46 17.76 18.21
CA ALA A 97 7.47 18.36 17.33
C ALA A 97 6.18 18.75 18.08
N MET A 98 5.72 17.93 19.02
CA MET A 98 4.54 18.23 19.85
C MET A 98 4.73 19.48 20.72
N VAL A 99 5.93 19.69 21.26
CA VAL A 99 6.25 20.88 22.07
C VAL A 99 6.22 22.17 21.25
N PHE A 100 6.60 22.13 19.96
CA PHE A 100 6.53 23.31 19.08
C PHE A 100 5.17 23.50 18.41
N ALA A 101 4.39 22.42 18.28
CA ALA A 101 3.08 22.44 17.64
C ALA A 101 1.97 22.99 18.56
N VAL A 102 2.17 22.91 19.89
CA VAL A 102 1.30 23.51 20.90
C VAL A 102 1.77 24.92 21.27
#